data_AF-A0A949Q6Z6-F1
#
_entry.id   AF-A0A949Q6Z6-F1
#
_cell.length_a   1.000
_cell.length_b   1.000
_cell.length_c   1.000
_cell.angle_alpha   90.00
_cell.angle_beta   90.00
_cell.angle_gamma   90.00
#
_symmetry.space_group_name_H-M   'P 1'
#
loop_
_entity.id
_entity.type
_entity.pdbx_description
1 polymer ?
#
loop_
_entity_poly.entity_id
_entity_poly.type
_entity_poly.pdbx_seq_one_letter_code
_entity_poly.pdbx_strand_id
1 'polypeptide(L)'
;ETIRITMRSESAKIDLNNANPELLKGLLRNAGVDGEALERLSDALQDWRDADDLRRPNGAEKEDYIAAGKTYIPANANFQTLDELRQVLGMTEAVYRRIADQITIYSGQSGINSSIASREVLLAIPGVDAAAV
;
A
#
# COMPACT_ATOMS: atom_id res chain seq x y z
N GLU A 1 -1.88 36.35 7.13
CA GLU A 1 -1.78 34.88 7.23
C GLU A 1 -1.75 34.32 5.82
N THR A 2 -0.87 33.36 5.53
CA THR A 2 -0.67 32.85 4.16
C THR A 2 -1.08 31.38 4.12
N ILE A 3 -2.11 31.06 3.35
CA ILE A 3 -2.53 29.68 3.09
C ILE A 3 -1.82 29.18 1.83
N ARG A 4 -1.14 28.03 1.93
CA ARG A 4 -0.53 27.35 0.78
C ARG A 4 -1.45 26.24 0.31
N ILE A 5 -1.88 26.31 -0.96
CA ILE A 5 -2.64 25.25 -1.63
C ILE A 5 -1.72 24.56 -2.63
N THR A 6 -1.71 23.22 -2.63
CA THR A 6 -0.99 22.41 -3.62
C THR A 6 -1.94 21.40 -4.26
N MET A 7 -1.88 21.27 -5.59
CA MET A 7 -2.59 20.23 -6.33
C MET A 7 -1.57 19.22 -6.87
N ARG A 8 -1.87 17.93 -6.74
CA ARG A 8 -1.09 16.85 -7.35
C ARG A 8 -2.03 15.93 -8.11
N SER A 9 -1.55 15.37 -9.22
CA SER A 9 -2.29 14.36 -9.96
C SER A 9 -2.29 13.05 -9.19
N GLU A 10 -3.43 12.36 -9.15
CA GLU A 10 -3.51 11.01 -8.55
C GLU A 10 -2.69 9.98 -9.35
N SER A 11 -2.42 10.21 -10.64
CA SER A 11 -1.51 9.38 -11.45
C SER A 11 -0.03 9.46 -11.03
N ALA A 12 0.31 10.42 -10.17
CA ALA A 12 1.63 10.52 -9.54
C ALA A 12 1.75 9.67 -8.26
N LYS A 13 0.67 9.00 -7.84
CA LYS A 13 0.59 8.17 -6.64
C LYS A 13 0.39 6.70 -7.00
N ILE A 14 0.66 5.83 -6.03
CA ILE A 14 0.50 4.38 -6.17
C ILE A 14 -0.96 4.01 -5.88
N ASP A 15 -1.62 3.35 -6.83
CA ASP A 15 -3.00 2.90 -6.66
C ASP A 15 -3.07 1.61 -5.85
N LEU A 16 -3.64 1.65 -4.64
CA LEU A 16 -3.77 0.46 -3.79
C LEU A 16 -4.60 -0.66 -4.43
N ASN A 17 -5.53 -0.35 -5.33
CA ASN A 17 -6.39 -1.35 -5.96
C ASN A 17 -5.73 -1.99 -7.19
N ASN A 18 -4.87 -1.25 -7.89
CA ASN A 18 -4.31 -1.69 -9.16
C ASN A 18 -2.80 -1.98 -9.13
N ALA A 19 -2.06 -1.44 -8.15
CA ALA A 19 -0.62 -1.56 -8.09
C ALA A 19 -0.17 -3.02 -8.06
N ASN A 20 0.87 -3.29 -8.85
CA ASN A 20 1.49 -4.62 -8.86
C ASN A 20 2.21 -4.92 -7.52
N PRO A 21 2.44 -6.20 -7.20
CA PRO A 21 2.99 -6.60 -5.89
C PRO A 21 4.37 -6.02 -5.61
N GLU A 22 5.25 -5.94 -6.61
CA GLU A 22 6.61 -5.44 -6.44
C GLU A 22 6.65 -3.94 -6.09
N LEU A 23 5.75 -3.16 -6.67
CA LEU A 23 5.58 -1.74 -6.35
C LEU A 23 5.07 -1.53 -4.92
N LEU A 24 4.12 -2.37 -4.47
CA LEU A 24 3.63 -2.35 -3.09
C LEU A 24 4.74 -2.71 -2.10
N LYS A 25 5.55 -3.73 -2.42
CA LYS A 25 6.74 -4.08 -1.61
C LYS A 25 7.75 -2.94 -1.56
N GLY A 26 8.02 -2.27 -2.69
CA GLY A 26 8.91 -1.10 -2.72
C GLY A 26 8.40 0.04 -1.84
N LEU A 27 7.10 0.34 -1.90
CA LEU A 27 6.46 1.35 -1.05
C LEU A 27 6.62 1.03 0.44
N LEU A 28 6.31 -0.19 0.84
CA LEU A 28 6.41 -0.63 2.24
C LEU A 28 7.87 -0.65 2.72
N ARG A 29 8.82 -1.05 1.85
CA ARG A 29 10.25 -1.00 2.15
C ARG A 29 10.73 0.42 2.40
N ASN A 30 10.30 1.39 1.59
CA ASN A 30 10.62 2.80 1.81
C ASN A 30 9.98 3.36 3.07
N ALA A 31 8.85 2.80 3.48
CA ALA A 31 8.24 3.09 4.77
C ALA A 31 8.98 2.46 5.96
N GLY A 32 10.05 1.69 5.71
CA GLY A 32 10.89 1.05 6.72
C GLY A 32 10.41 -0.34 7.14
N VAL A 33 9.61 -1.03 6.32
CA VAL A 33 9.20 -2.41 6.55
C VAL A 33 10.16 -3.35 5.80
N ASP A 34 10.74 -4.33 6.48
CA ASP A 34 11.73 -5.24 5.92
C ASP A 34 11.51 -6.70 6.34
N GLY A 35 12.32 -7.59 5.75
CA GLY A 35 12.33 -9.02 6.06
C GLY A 35 10.95 -9.68 5.96
N GLU A 36 10.65 -10.53 6.95
CA GLU A 36 9.38 -11.27 7.03
C GLU A 36 8.16 -10.35 7.23
N ALA A 37 8.35 -9.19 7.88
CA ALA A 37 7.25 -8.23 8.07
C ALA A 37 6.81 -7.62 6.73
N LEU A 38 7.76 -7.39 5.81
CA LEU A 38 7.48 -6.88 4.47
C LEU A 38 6.65 -7.89 3.66
N GLU A 39 7.06 -9.15 3.67
CA GLU A 39 6.36 -10.22 2.96
C GLU A 39 4.94 -10.41 3.52
N ARG A 40 4.80 -10.45 4.85
CA ARG A 40 3.48 -10.57 5.50
C ARG A 40 2.55 -9.40 5.19
N LEU A 41 3.04 -8.17 5.33
CA LEU A 41 2.21 -6.99 5.10
C LEU A 41 1.84 -6.82 3.62
N SER A 42 2.76 -7.14 2.71
CA SER A 42 2.49 -7.11 1.27
C SER A 42 1.47 -8.18 0.84
N ASP A 43 1.56 -9.38 1.38
CA ASP A 43 0.61 -10.46 1.06
C ASP A 43 -0.76 -10.16 1.70
N ALA A 44 -0.81 -9.73 2.96
CA ALA A 44 -2.07 -9.36 3.63
C ALA A 44 -2.78 -8.18 2.96
N LEU A 45 -2.04 -7.23 2.36
CA LEU A 45 -2.64 -6.14 1.57
C LEU A 45 -3.27 -6.67 0.28
N GLN A 46 -2.66 -7.67 -0.35
CA GLN A 46 -3.21 -8.28 -1.55
C GLN A 46 -4.46 -9.11 -1.24
N ASP A 47 -4.42 -9.94 -0.20
CA ASP A 47 -5.57 -10.72 0.30
C ASP A 47 -6.72 -9.79 0.75
N TRP A 48 -6.40 -8.58 1.23
CA TRP A 48 -7.45 -7.60 1.56
C TRP A 48 -8.33 -7.25 0.35
N ARG A 49 -7.74 -7.17 -0.85
CA ARG A 49 -8.37 -6.59 -2.04
C ARG A 49 -8.80 -7.58 -3.12
N ASP A 50 -8.30 -8.82 -3.11
CA ASP A 50 -8.74 -9.85 -4.05
C ASP A 50 -10.07 -10.46 -3.60
N ALA A 51 -10.79 -11.11 -4.52
CA ALA A 51 -12.21 -11.44 -4.31
C ALA A 51 -12.46 -12.85 -3.77
N ASP A 52 -11.40 -13.61 -3.49
CA ASP A 52 -11.48 -14.97 -2.98
C ASP A 52 -11.15 -15.01 -1.48
N ASP A 53 -11.11 -16.20 -0.91
CA ASP A 53 -10.74 -16.43 0.50
C ASP A 53 -9.41 -17.24 0.57
N LEU A 54 -8.58 -17.19 -0.50
CA LEU A 54 -7.36 -17.97 -0.62
C LEU A 54 -6.17 -17.19 -0.09
N ARG A 55 -5.81 -17.50 1.16
CA ARG A 55 -4.64 -16.91 1.80
C ARG A 55 -3.35 -17.13 1.01
N ARG A 56 -2.63 -16.04 0.72
CA ARG A 56 -1.25 -16.08 0.20
C ARG A 56 -0.27 -16.72 1.18
N PRO A 57 0.96 -17.10 0.74
CA PRO A 57 1.93 -17.78 1.61
C PRO A 57 2.20 -17.08 2.95
N ASN A 58 2.25 -15.74 2.95
CA ASN A 58 2.42 -14.93 4.17
C ASN A 58 1.22 -14.01 4.43
N GLY A 59 0.13 -14.24 3.71
CA GLY A 59 -1.04 -13.37 3.71
C GLY A 59 -1.94 -13.55 4.93
N ALA A 60 -3.12 -12.96 4.86
CA ALA A 60 -4.07 -12.98 5.96
C ALA A 60 -5.50 -12.94 5.45
N GLU A 61 -6.25 -13.96 5.81
CA GLU A 61 -7.66 -14.12 5.48
C GLU A 61 -8.54 -14.06 6.72
N LYS A 62 -9.86 -14.19 6.54
CA LYS A 62 -10.84 -14.22 7.63
C LYS A 62 -10.38 -14.95 8.91
N GLU A 63 -9.82 -16.15 8.79
CA GLU A 63 -9.37 -16.95 9.93
C GLU A 63 -8.21 -16.28 10.70
N ASP A 64 -7.27 -15.65 10.01
CA ASP A 64 -6.13 -14.95 10.61
C ASP A 64 -6.58 -13.71 11.39
N TYR A 65 -7.56 -12.97 10.87
CA TYR A 65 -8.11 -11.79 11.54
C TYR A 65 -8.86 -12.18 12.82
N ILE A 66 -9.65 -13.25 12.77
CA ILE A 66 -10.33 -13.80 13.95
C ILE A 66 -9.30 -14.28 14.99
N ALA A 67 -8.27 -15.02 14.55
CA ALA A 67 -7.20 -15.49 15.43
C ALA A 67 -6.41 -14.31 16.07
N ALA A 68 -6.27 -13.20 15.36
CA ALA A 68 -5.69 -11.95 15.86
C ALA A 68 -6.65 -11.12 16.74
N GLY A 69 -7.85 -11.63 17.05
CA GLY A 69 -8.84 -10.98 17.90
C GLY A 69 -9.51 -9.77 17.26
N LYS A 70 -9.49 -9.66 15.92
CA LYS A 70 -10.19 -8.60 15.19
C LYS A 70 -11.68 -8.91 15.11
N THR A 71 -12.49 -7.86 15.16
CA THR A 71 -13.96 -7.93 15.00
C THR A 71 -14.39 -7.72 13.54
N TYR A 72 -13.43 -7.62 12.64
CA TYR A 72 -13.59 -7.38 11.21
C TYR A 72 -12.68 -8.35 10.46
N ILE A 73 -12.95 -8.50 9.16
CA ILE A 73 -12.25 -9.41 8.25
C ILE A 73 -11.81 -8.62 7.01
N PRO A 74 -10.92 -9.17 6.17
CA PRO A 74 -10.63 -8.64 4.84
C PRO A 74 -11.90 -8.27 4.08
N ALA A 75 -11.81 -7.20 3.27
CA ALA A 75 -12.94 -6.75 2.47
C ALA A 75 -13.27 -7.71 1.32
N ASN A 76 -12.27 -8.48 0.89
CA ASN A 76 -12.25 -9.31 -0.32
C ASN A 76 -12.77 -8.52 -1.53
N ALA A 77 -12.35 -7.26 -1.60
CA ALA A 77 -12.79 -6.26 -2.56
C ALA A 77 -11.84 -5.06 -2.57
N ASN A 78 -11.88 -4.29 -3.65
CA ASN A 78 -11.16 -3.02 -3.75
C ASN A 78 -11.40 -2.11 -2.53
N PHE A 79 -10.32 -1.48 -2.06
CA PHE A 79 -10.34 -0.42 -1.06
C PHE A 79 -11.34 0.67 -1.47
N GLN A 80 -12.27 0.99 -0.58
CA GLN A 80 -13.23 2.08 -0.78
C GLN A 80 -12.72 3.40 -0.17
N THR A 81 -11.86 3.29 0.84
CA THR A 81 -11.21 4.41 1.52
C THR A 81 -9.73 4.09 1.76
N LEU A 82 -8.89 5.12 1.86
CA LEU A 82 -7.49 4.92 2.26
C LEU A 82 -7.38 4.45 3.72
N ASP A 83 -8.37 4.76 4.56
CA ASP A 83 -8.35 4.41 5.98
C ASP A 83 -8.51 2.91 6.25
N GLU A 84 -9.14 2.18 5.33
CA GLU A 84 -9.18 0.71 5.34
C GLU A 84 -7.78 0.08 5.36
N LEU A 85 -6.76 0.76 4.84
CA LEU A 85 -5.39 0.26 4.90
C LEU A 85 -4.91 0.02 6.34
N ARG A 86 -5.43 0.78 7.32
CA ARG A 86 -5.11 0.56 8.75
C ARG A 86 -5.67 -0.75 9.30
N GLN A 87 -6.68 -1.32 8.63
CA GLN A 87 -7.31 -2.56 9.05
C GLN A 87 -6.51 -3.77 8.58
N VAL A 88 -5.71 -3.64 7.52
CA VAL A 88 -4.83 -4.71 6.99
C VAL A 88 -3.96 -5.26 8.11
N LEU A 89 -3.97 -6.58 8.27
CA LEU A 89 -3.24 -7.26 9.34
C LEU A 89 -1.73 -7.00 9.23
N GLY A 90 -1.11 -6.58 10.33
CA GLY A 90 0.29 -6.18 10.37
C GLY A 90 0.56 -4.71 10.02
N MET A 91 -0.44 -3.96 9.53
CA MET A 91 -0.29 -2.52 9.32
C MET A 91 -0.15 -1.80 10.67
N THR A 92 0.83 -0.89 10.76
CA THR A 92 1.02 -0.02 11.92
C THR A 92 0.70 1.42 11.54
N GLU A 93 0.26 2.22 12.51
CA GLU A 93 0.00 3.65 12.29
C GLU A 93 1.26 4.40 11.82
N ALA A 94 2.46 3.97 12.25
CA ALA A 94 3.72 4.56 11.82
C ALA A 94 4.00 4.30 10.33
N VAL A 95 3.75 3.07 9.84
CA VAL A 95 3.89 2.73 8.42
C VAL A 95 2.83 3.46 7.60
N TYR A 96 1.56 3.40 8.02
CA TYR A 96 0.46 4.08 7.35
C TYR A 96 0.76 5.57 7.14
N ARG A 97 1.20 6.28 8.20
CA ARG A 97 1.52 7.73 8.11
C ARG A 97 2.64 8.03 7.13
N ARG A 98 3.61 7.12 6.95
CA ARG A 98 4.71 7.31 5.99
C ARG A 98 4.26 7.20 4.54
N ILE A 99 3.23 6.38 4.27
CA ILE A 99 2.77 6.09 2.91
C ILE A 99 1.49 6.84 2.51
N ALA A 100 0.75 7.41 3.46
CA ALA A 100 -0.56 8.03 3.21
C ALA A 100 -0.55 9.09 2.07
N ASP A 101 0.51 9.89 1.97
CA ASP A 101 0.64 10.92 0.93
C ASP A 101 1.08 10.38 -0.45
N GLN A 102 1.48 9.11 -0.51
CA GLN A 102 2.05 8.44 -1.67
C GLN A 102 1.06 7.53 -2.40
N ILE A 103 -0.11 7.30 -1.80
CA ILE A 103 -1.09 6.31 -2.25
C ILE A 103 -2.40 6.95 -2.71
N THR A 104 -3.14 6.22 -3.54
CA THR A 104 -4.47 6.57 -4.03
C THR A 104 -5.30 5.30 -4.25
N ILE A 105 -6.59 5.47 -4.52
CA ILE A 105 -7.48 4.41 -5.01
C ILE A 105 -8.13 4.81 -6.36
N TYR A 106 -7.68 5.92 -6.96
CA TYR A 106 -8.40 6.59 -8.04
C TYR A 106 -7.66 6.63 -9.38
N SER A 107 -6.40 6.21 -9.48
CA SER A 107 -5.65 6.38 -10.74
C SER A 107 -5.98 5.31 -11.77
N GLY A 108 -6.41 4.12 -11.35
CA GLY A 108 -6.65 2.97 -12.24
C GLY A 108 -5.38 2.35 -12.80
N GLN A 109 -4.20 2.77 -12.33
CA GLN A 109 -2.91 2.39 -12.91
C GLN A 109 -2.25 1.29 -12.09
N SER A 110 -1.71 0.27 -12.76
CA SER A 110 -0.92 -0.78 -12.11
C SER A 110 0.52 -0.38 -11.78
N GLY A 111 0.96 0.76 -12.34
CA GLY A 111 2.23 1.41 -12.07
C GLY A 111 2.01 2.88 -11.74
N ILE A 112 3.05 3.70 -11.95
CA ILE A 112 3.02 5.14 -11.69
C ILE A 112 3.44 5.93 -12.93
N ASN A 113 2.98 7.17 -13.04
CA ASN A 113 3.57 8.11 -13.99
C ASN A 113 4.86 8.70 -13.41
N SER A 114 6.01 8.11 -13.77
CA SER A 114 7.33 8.50 -13.25
C SER A 114 7.74 9.94 -13.59
N SER A 115 7.19 10.54 -14.65
CA SER A 115 7.54 11.90 -15.06
C SER A 115 7.04 12.99 -14.09
N ILE A 116 6.08 12.64 -13.23
CA ILE A 116 5.44 13.57 -12.27
C ILE A 116 5.38 13.01 -10.83
N ALA A 117 5.83 11.77 -10.63
CA ALA A 117 5.86 11.13 -9.32
C ALA A 117 6.84 11.84 -8.37
N SER A 118 6.52 11.87 -7.08
CA SER A 118 7.45 12.40 -6.08
C SER A 118 8.63 11.44 -5.89
N ARG A 119 9.72 11.94 -5.29
CA ARG A 119 10.90 11.13 -5.01
C ARG A 119 10.56 9.88 -4.20
N GLU A 120 9.69 10.01 -3.21
CA GLU A 120 9.25 8.90 -2.36
C GLU A 120 8.52 7.82 -3.15
N VAL A 121 7.66 8.23 -4.08
CA VAL A 121 6.92 7.33 -4.97
C VAL A 121 7.85 6.68 -6.00
N LEU A 122 8.83 7.40 -6.54
CA LEU A 122 9.82 6.85 -7.48
C LEU A 122 10.73 5.81 -6.83
N LEU A 123 11.13 6.03 -5.58
CA LEU A 123 11.89 5.07 -4.80
C LEU A 123 11.15 3.75 -4.59
N ALA A 124 9.82 3.71 -4.75
CA ALA A 124 9.04 2.48 -4.63
C ALA A 124 9.20 1.58 -5.85
N ILE A 125 9.72 2.10 -6.97
CA ILE A 125 9.99 1.29 -8.16
C ILE A 125 11.18 0.34 -7.88
N PRO A 126 11.03 -0.98 -8.10
CA PRO A 126 12.14 -1.92 -7.96
C PRO A 126 13.36 -1.53 -8.78
N GLY A 127 14.54 -1.53 -8.14
CA GLY A 127 15.82 -1.25 -8.80
C GLY A 127 16.15 0.23 -9.01
N VAL A 128 15.29 1.16 -8.58
CA VAL A 128 15.62 2.59 -8.55
C VAL A 128 16.53 2.89 -7.36
N ASP A 129 17.73 3.43 -7.64
CA ASP A 129 18.67 3.89 -6.61
C ASP A 129 18.27 5.27 -6.09
N ALA A 130 18.31 5.47 -4.77
CA ALA A 130 18.12 6.75 -4.12
C ALA A 130 19.09 7.84 -4.61
N ALA A 131 20.27 7.47 -5.11
CA ALA A 131 21.22 8.42 -5.70
C ALA A 131 20.83 8.87 -7.12
N ALA A 132 19.91 8.16 -7.78
CA ALA A 132 19.49 8.41 -9.16
C ALA A 132 18.19 9.23 -9.27
N VAL A 133 17.58 9.64 -8.14
CA VAL A 133 16.29 10.36 -8.06
C VAL A 133 16.32 11.57 -7.15
#